data_AF-A0A7X8AVQ0-F1
#
_entry.id   AF-A0A7X8AVQ0-F1
#
_cell.length_a   1.000
_cell.length_b   1.000
_cell.length_c   1.000
_cell.angle_alpha   90.00
_cell.angle_beta   90.00
_cell.angle_gamma   90.00
#
_symmetry.space_group_name_H-M   'P 1'
#
loop_
_entity.id
_entity.type
_entity.pdbx_description
1 polymer ?
#
loop_
_entity_poly.entity_id
_entity_poly.type
_entity_poly.pdbx_seq_one_letter_code
_entity_poly.pdbx_strand_id
1 'polypeptide(L)'
;MITPLEIQKKEFKRSLGGYHPKSVESFLDEILVDYEALYKENIELKDKLNYMADQIRKYNTMEETLNKTLVVAQKTADEVTSAARQKAENIIDDAELRGIEIINDAKDEVRNIKTEYENLKKEIFTFKTRFQAFMEAQLLSLDEFYSQIEAGCAKETKDAEEVSEKEKTKDIEEIENIEESNQVEDSSDIEA
;
A
#
# COMPACT_ATOMS: atom_id res chain seq x y z
N MET A 1 89.90 2.19 -3.18
CA MET A 1 90.69 1.72 -4.34
C MET A 1 91.60 2.84 -4.77
N ILE A 2 92.77 2.50 -5.33
CA ILE A 2 93.70 3.50 -5.86
C ILE A 2 93.06 4.14 -7.09
N THR A 3 93.10 5.47 -7.21
CA THR A 3 92.59 6.17 -8.39
C THR A 3 93.66 6.23 -9.49
N PRO A 4 93.28 6.38 -10.77
CA PRO A 4 94.27 6.56 -11.83
C PRO A 4 95.27 7.70 -11.55
N LEU A 5 94.80 8.79 -10.95
CA LEU A 5 95.61 9.92 -10.51
C LEU A 5 96.64 9.56 -9.42
N GLU A 6 96.32 8.59 -8.56
CA GLU A 6 97.24 8.09 -7.53
C GLU A 6 98.30 7.15 -8.11
N ILE A 7 98.00 6.44 -9.20
CA ILE A 7 99.00 5.65 -9.97
C ILE A 7 100.00 6.60 -10.63
N GLN A 8 99.50 7.66 -11.28
CA GLN A 8 100.33 8.66 -11.96
C GLN A 8 101.30 9.40 -11.01
N LYS A 9 100.86 9.67 -9.78
CA LYS A 9 101.66 10.38 -8.77
C LYS A 9 102.56 9.46 -7.96
N LYS A 10 102.63 8.16 -8.29
CA LYS A 10 103.33 7.18 -7.46
C LYS A 10 104.83 7.23 -7.72
N GLU A 11 105.58 7.76 -6.75
CA GLU A 11 107.04 7.71 -6.79
C GLU A 11 107.60 6.45 -6.11
N PHE A 12 108.61 5.83 -6.74
CA PHE A 12 109.30 4.65 -6.21
C PHE A 12 110.70 4.99 -5.70
N LYS A 13 111.07 4.46 -4.53
CA LYS A 13 112.43 4.60 -3.97
C LYS A 13 113.42 3.75 -4.76
N ARG A 14 114.61 4.29 -5.04
CA ARG A 14 115.70 3.55 -5.71
C ARG A 14 116.45 2.67 -4.72
N SER A 15 116.78 1.44 -5.11
CA SER A 15 117.57 0.47 -4.34
C SER A 15 118.57 -0.25 -5.25
N LEU A 16 119.73 -0.64 -4.73
CA LEU A 16 120.70 -1.45 -5.48
C LEU A 16 120.07 -2.80 -5.83
N GLY A 17 119.92 -3.11 -7.13
CA GLY A 17 119.28 -4.33 -7.63
C GLY A 17 117.78 -4.21 -7.97
N GLY A 18 117.20 -3.01 -7.99
CA GLY A 18 115.80 -2.79 -8.39
C GLY A 18 115.53 -2.83 -9.90
N TYR A 19 114.25 -2.83 -10.28
CA TYR A 19 113.81 -2.75 -11.67
C TYR A 19 114.29 -1.48 -12.38
N HIS A 20 114.48 -1.55 -13.69
CA HIS A 20 114.91 -0.41 -14.49
C HIS A 20 113.81 0.68 -14.53
N PRO A 21 114.09 1.92 -14.07
CA PRO A 21 113.06 2.94 -13.89
C PRO A 21 112.23 3.24 -15.14
N LYS A 22 112.84 3.32 -16.33
CA LYS A 22 112.10 3.61 -17.58
C LYS A 22 111.16 2.47 -17.99
N SER A 23 111.51 1.23 -17.65
CA SER A 23 110.68 0.07 -17.99
C SER A 23 109.47 -0.03 -17.06
N VAL A 24 109.63 0.36 -15.80
CA VAL A 24 108.53 0.49 -14.85
C VAL A 24 107.60 1.62 -15.26
N GLU A 25 108.15 2.79 -15.63
CA GLU A 25 107.36 3.93 -16.09
C GLU A 25 106.51 3.60 -17.33
N SER A 26 107.13 3.01 -18.36
CA SER A 26 106.42 2.62 -19.58
C SER A 26 105.30 1.61 -19.33
N PHE A 27 105.46 0.71 -18.35
CA PHE A 27 104.43 -0.25 -17.98
C PHE A 27 103.32 0.38 -17.13
N LEU A 28 103.67 1.35 -16.27
CA LEU A 28 102.69 2.13 -15.52
C LEU A 28 101.85 3.02 -16.43
N ASP A 29 102.43 3.59 -17.49
CA ASP A 29 101.68 4.35 -18.50
C ASP A 29 100.65 3.45 -19.23
N GLU A 30 101.04 2.24 -19.62
CA GLU A 30 100.14 1.25 -20.25
C GLU A 30 99.01 0.84 -19.28
N ILE A 31 99.35 0.50 -18.03
CA ILE A 31 98.36 0.17 -16.99
C ILE A 31 97.44 1.36 -16.72
N LEU A 32 97.94 2.59 -16.72
CA LEU A 32 97.15 3.77 -16.42
C LEU A 32 96.06 3.99 -17.46
N VAL A 33 96.36 3.81 -18.75
CA VAL A 33 95.37 3.92 -19.83
C VAL A 33 94.24 2.90 -19.66
N ASP A 34 94.59 1.62 -19.46
CA ASP A 34 93.59 0.55 -19.28
C ASP A 34 92.79 0.73 -17.98
N TYR A 35 93.46 1.14 -16.91
CA TYR A 35 92.82 1.36 -15.62
C TYR A 35 91.89 2.58 -15.62
N GLU A 36 92.23 3.66 -16.33
CA GLU A 36 91.31 4.79 -16.54
C GLU A 36 90.06 4.37 -17.30
N ALA A 37 90.21 3.57 -18.36
CA ALA A 37 89.09 3.05 -19.12
C ALA A 37 88.16 2.18 -18.23
N LEU A 38 88.74 1.23 -17.50
CA LEU A 38 88.00 0.37 -16.57
C LEU A 38 87.35 1.17 -15.42
N TYR A 39 88.05 2.17 -14.89
CA TYR A 39 87.53 3.01 -13.81
C TYR A 39 86.32 3.83 -14.27
N LYS A 40 86.39 4.41 -15.48
CA LYS A 40 85.28 5.14 -16.10
C LYS A 40 84.09 4.22 -16.38
N GLU A 41 84.33 3.06 -16.99
CA GLU A 41 83.28 2.07 -17.25
C GLU A 41 82.62 1.61 -15.93
N ASN A 42 83.40 1.42 -14.86
CA ASN A 42 82.85 1.03 -13.56
C ASN A 42 81.91 2.09 -12.98
N ILE A 43 82.23 3.38 -13.14
CA ILE A 43 81.36 4.48 -12.74
C ILE A 43 80.08 4.48 -13.57
N GLU A 44 80.19 4.40 -14.90
CA GLU A 44 79.03 4.37 -15.80
C GLU A 44 78.11 3.17 -15.52
N LEU A 45 78.67 1.99 -15.27
CA LEU A 45 77.92 0.79 -14.90
C LEU A 45 77.24 0.94 -13.54
N LYS A 46 77.90 1.54 -12.54
CA LYS A 46 77.28 1.82 -11.24
C LYS A 46 76.13 2.80 -11.35
N ASP A 47 76.28 3.86 -12.14
CA ASP A 47 75.23 4.85 -12.37
C ASP A 47 74.03 4.20 -13.09
N LYS A 48 74.29 3.37 -14.10
CA LYS A 48 73.25 2.60 -14.78
C LYS A 48 72.56 1.62 -13.84
N LEU A 49 73.30 0.95 -12.96
CA LEU A 49 72.74 0.03 -11.98
C LEU A 49 71.83 0.76 -10.99
N ASN A 50 72.27 1.90 -10.47
CA ASN A 50 71.47 2.74 -9.57
C ASN A 50 70.19 3.23 -10.28
N TYR A 51 70.31 3.71 -11.52
CA TYR A 51 69.15 4.13 -12.31
C TYR A 51 68.16 2.98 -12.51
N MET A 52 68.63 1.79 -12.90
CA MET A 52 67.76 0.63 -13.10
C MET A 52 67.13 0.15 -11.78
N ALA A 53 67.87 0.18 -10.68
CA ALA A 53 67.34 -0.15 -9.35
C ALA A 53 66.22 0.80 -8.93
N ASP A 54 66.37 2.11 -9.21
CA ASP A 54 65.32 3.10 -8.97
C ASP A 54 64.08 2.87 -9.84
N GLN A 55 64.26 2.50 -11.12
CA GLN A 55 63.14 2.15 -11.99
C GLN A 55 62.40 0.92 -11.49
N ILE A 56 63.11 -0.13 -11.12
CA ILE A 56 62.51 -1.35 -10.54
C ILE A 56 61.70 -0.99 -9.28
N ARG A 57 62.27 -0.16 -8.39
CA ARG A 57 61.54 0.29 -7.20
C ARG A 57 60.26 1.03 -7.56
N LYS A 58 60.29 1.93 -8.55
CA LYS A 58 59.09 2.64 -9.03
C LYS A 58 58.04 1.69 -9.58
N TYR A 59 58.44 0.72 -10.41
CA TYR A 59 57.53 -0.27 -10.97
C TYR A 59 56.90 -1.14 -9.88
N ASN A 60 57.68 -1.60 -8.90
CA ASN A 60 57.16 -2.39 -7.78
C ASN A 60 56.12 -1.61 -6.97
N THR A 61 56.38 -0.33 -6.67
CA THR A 61 55.40 0.52 -5.96
C THR A 61 54.14 0.76 -6.79
N MET A 62 54.30 0.93 -8.10
CA MET A 62 53.16 1.09 -9.02
C MET A 62 52.33 -0.19 -9.09
N GLU A 63 52.97 -1.35 -9.20
CA GLU A 63 52.32 -2.66 -9.19
C GLU A 63 51.57 -2.90 -7.88
N GLU A 64 52.18 -2.60 -6.73
CA GLU A 64 51.53 -2.73 -5.43
C GLU A 64 50.29 -1.82 -5.33
N THR A 65 50.40 -0.59 -5.81
CA THR A 65 49.28 0.37 -5.84
C THR A 65 48.16 -0.14 -6.75
N LEU A 66 48.50 -0.64 -7.94
CA LEU A 66 47.54 -1.17 -8.90
C LEU A 66 46.82 -2.38 -8.34
N ASN A 67 47.54 -3.32 -7.71
CA ASN A 67 46.96 -4.48 -7.04
C ASN A 67 46.02 -4.07 -5.91
N LYS A 68 46.41 -3.10 -5.06
CA LYS A 68 45.53 -2.56 -4.01
C LYS A 68 44.27 -1.94 -4.60
N THR A 69 44.40 -1.13 -5.65
CA THR A 69 43.25 -0.49 -6.32
C THR A 69 42.33 -1.53 -6.94
N LEU A 70 42.86 -2.59 -7.55
CA LEU A 70 42.05 -3.69 -8.12
C LEU A 70 41.25 -4.41 -7.04
N VAL A 71 41.87 -4.73 -5.90
CA VAL A 71 41.20 -5.38 -4.78
C VAL A 71 40.09 -4.49 -4.20
N VAL A 72 40.36 -3.19 -4.05
CA VAL A 72 39.35 -2.23 -3.58
C VAL A 72 38.20 -2.13 -4.58
N ALA A 73 38.50 -2.00 -5.88
CA ALA A 73 37.49 -1.91 -6.92
C ALA A 73 36.61 -3.17 -6.97
N GLN A 74 37.19 -4.36 -6.85
CA GLN A 74 36.46 -5.62 -6.78
C GLN A 74 35.56 -5.66 -5.55
N LYS A 75 36.10 -5.33 -4.36
CA LYS A 75 35.33 -5.32 -3.12
C LYS A 75 34.16 -4.33 -3.20
N THR A 76 34.37 -3.14 -3.75
CA THR A 76 33.32 -2.15 -3.95
C THR A 76 32.26 -2.64 -4.94
N ALA A 77 32.66 -3.33 -6.02
CA ALA A 77 31.71 -3.93 -6.96
C ALA A 77 30.85 -5.01 -6.27
N ASP A 78 31.47 -5.87 -5.45
CA ASP A 78 30.76 -6.90 -4.69
C ASP A 78 29.82 -6.27 -3.65
N GLU A 79 30.25 -5.24 -2.94
CA GLU A 79 29.41 -4.49 -1.98
C GLU A 79 28.20 -3.84 -2.68
N VAL A 80 28.40 -3.19 -3.84
CA VAL A 80 27.32 -2.57 -4.62
C VAL A 80 26.33 -3.62 -5.11
N THR A 81 26.81 -4.75 -5.64
CA THR A 81 25.92 -5.82 -6.12
C THR A 81 25.16 -6.48 -4.97
N SER A 82 25.79 -6.70 -3.83
CA SER A 82 25.14 -7.22 -2.62
C SER A 82 24.06 -6.26 -2.11
N ALA A 83 24.36 -4.97 -2.00
CA ALA A 83 23.41 -3.96 -1.55
C ALA A 83 22.22 -3.83 -2.52
N ALA A 84 22.48 -3.88 -3.83
CA ALA A 84 21.43 -3.86 -4.85
C ALA A 84 20.50 -5.08 -4.75
N ARG A 85 21.06 -6.29 -4.51
CA ARG A 85 20.27 -7.51 -4.29
C ARG A 85 19.39 -7.41 -3.04
N GLN A 86 19.96 -7.00 -1.92
CA GLN A 86 19.21 -6.82 -0.67
C GLN A 86 18.09 -5.78 -0.83
N LYS A 87 18.37 -4.67 -1.52
CA LYS A 87 17.36 -3.66 -1.79
C LYS A 87 16.24 -4.18 -2.70
N ALA A 88 16.58 -4.99 -3.70
CA ALA A 88 15.58 -5.61 -4.57
C ALA A 88 14.68 -6.59 -3.80
N GLU A 89 15.26 -7.42 -2.93
CA GLU A 89 14.52 -8.33 -2.05
C GLU A 89 13.56 -7.56 -1.14
N ASN A 90 14.04 -6.53 -0.44
CA ASN A 90 13.17 -5.68 0.39
C ASN A 90 12.02 -5.01 -0.40
N ILE A 91 12.25 -4.62 -1.65
CA ILE A 91 11.21 -4.03 -2.51
C ILE A 91 10.16 -5.08 -2.86
N ILE A 92 10.58 -6.32 -3.16
CA ILE A 92 9.67 -7.42 -3.45
C ILE A 92 8.84 -7.74 -2.20
N ASP A 93 9.48 -7.87 -1.05
CA ASP A 93 8.79 -8.17 0.21
C ASP A 93 7.77 -7.09 0.59
N ASP A 94 8.15 -5.81 0.49
CA ASP A 94 7.24 -4.68 0.75
C ASP A 94 6.08 -4.63 -0.25
N ALA A 95 6.33 -4.92 -1.54
CA ALA A 95 5.29 -5.00 -2.55
C ALA A 95 4.33 -6.17 -2.30
N GLU A 96 4.83 -7.33 -1.87
CA GLU A 96 4.01 -8.49 -1.51
C GLU A 96 3.14 -8.21 -0.29
N LEU A 97 3.72 -7.62 0.77
CA LEU A 97 2.99 -7.24 1.98
C LEU A 97 1.86 -6.25 1.66
N ARG A 98 2.14 -5.20 0.88
CA ARG A 98 1.12 -4.24 0.45
C ARG A 98 0.06 -4.89 -0.44
N GLY A 99 0.46 -5.82 -1.30
CA GLY A 99 -0.47 -6.58 -2.13
C GLY A 99 -1.46 -7.39 -1.28
N ILE A 100 -0.97 -8.04 -0.23
CA ILE A 100 -1.81 -8.79 0.72
C ILE A 100 -2.74 -7.85 1.48
N GLU A 101 -2.25 -6.71 1.94
CA GLU A 101 -3.05 -5.69 2.65
C GLU A 101 -4.21 -5.20 1.77
N ILE A 102 -3.93 -4.78 0.53
CA ILE A 102 -4.95 -4.33 -0.42
C ILE A 102 -6.01 -5.41 -0.68
N ILE A 103 -5.60 -6.68 -0.81
CA ILE A 103 -6.52 -7.79 -1.04
C ILE A 103 -7.42 -8.01 0.19
N ASN A 104 -6.88 -7.88 1.40
CA ASN A 104 -7.65 -8.03 2.62
C ASN A 104 -8.64 -6.89 2.81
N ASP A 105 -8.21 -5.64 2.58
CA ASP A 105 -9.09 -4.47 2.63
C ASP A 105 -10.25 -4.60 1.65
N ALA A 106 -9.97 -5.01 0.40
CA ALA A 106 -11.00 -5.23 -0.60
C ALA A 106 -11.97 -6.36 -0.21
N LYS A 107 -11.50 -7.43 0.43
CA LYS A 107 -12.36 -8.52 0.92
C LYS A 107 -13.28 -8.04 2.05
N ASP A 108 -12.75 -7.23 2.95
CA ASP A 108 -13.51 -6.67 4.07
C ASP A 108 -14.57 -5.68 3.56
N GLU A 109 -14.24 -4.85 2.57
CA GLU A 109 -15.20 -3.97 1.90
C GLU A 109 -16.33 -4.76 1.23
N VAL A 110 -15.99 -5.81 0.47
CA VAL A 110 -16.98 -6.70 -0.15
C VAL A 110 -17.89 -7.35 0.90
N ARG A 111 -17.33 -7.76 2.04
CA ARG A 111 -18.10 -8.34 3.14
C ARG A 111 -19.07 -7.32 3.75
N ASN A 112 -18.63 -6.08 3.93
CA ASN A 112 -19.44 -4.99 4.45
C ASN A 112 -20.60 -4.68 3.50
N ILE A 113 -20.31 -4.47 2.21
CA ILE A 113 -21.33 -4.22 1.17
C ILE A 113 -22.35 -5.36 1.12
N LYS A 114 -21.91 -6.62 1.20
CA LYS A 114 -22.82 -7.76 1.22
C LYS A 114 -23.75 -7.72 2.45
N THR A 115 -23.21 -7.37 3.61
CA THR A 115 -23.98 -7.26 4.85
C THR A 115 -25.01 -6.13 4.77
N GLU A 116 -24.62 -4.97 4.25
CA GLU A 116 -25.51 -3.85 4.00
C GLU A 116 -26.62 -4.21 3.00
N TYR A 117 -26.27 -4.90 1.91
CA TYR A 117 -27.24 -5.39 0.93
C TYR A 117 -28.28 -6.34 1.57
N GLU A 118 -27.84 -7.28 2.41
CA GLU A 118 -28.74 -8.18 3.12
C GLU A 118 -29.66 -7.45 4.11
N ASN A 119 -29.15 -6.43 4.79
CA ASN A 119 -29.94 -5.59 5.69
C ASN A 119 -30.97 -4.76 4.93
N LEU A 120 -30.57 -4.10 3.84
CA LEU A 120 -31.47 -3.34 2.99
C LEU A 120 -32.60 -4.22 2.43
N LYS A 121 -32.27 -5.45 2.02
CA LYS A 121 -33.27 -6.42 1.55
C LYS A 121 -34.29 -6.77 2.65
N LYS A 122 -33.85 -6.94 3.90
CA LYS A 122 -34.76 -7.18 5.05
C LYS A 122 -35.62 -5.96 5.33
N GLU A 123 -35.07 -4.75 5.23
CA GLU A 123 -35.82 -3.49 5.40
C GLU A 123 -36.91 -3.36 4.34
N ILE A 124 -36.60 -3.62 3.07
CA ILE A 124 -37.58 -3.62 1.97
C ILE A 124 -38.71 -4.62 2.25
N PHE A 125 -38.38 -5.83 2.71
CA PHE A 125 -39.39 -6.83 3.01
C PHE A 125 -40.28 -6.40 4.20
N THR A 126 -39.67 -5.87 5.24
CA THR A 126 -40.38 -5.34 6.42
C THR A 126 -41.29 -4.18 6.05
N PHE A 127 -40.81 -3.25 5.22
CA PHE A 127 -41.58 -2.14 4.69
C PHE A 127 -42.77 -2.64 3.87
N LYS A 128 -42.54 -3.59 2.94
CA LYS A 128 -43.61 -4.20 2.14
C LYS A 128 -44.70 -4.80 3.01
N THR A 129 -44.34 -5.61 4.01
CA THR A 129 -45.32 -6.24 4.92
C THR A 129 -46.11 -5.19 5.71
N ARG A 130 -45.44 -4.17 6.26
CA ARG A 130 -46.12 -3.08 6.99
C ARG A 130 -47.05 -2.29 6.09
N PHE A 131 -46.63 -2.01 4.86
CA PHE A 131 -47.42 -1.26 3.89
C PHE A 131 -48.64 -2.05 3.42
N GLN A 132 -48.50 -3.37 3.19
CA GLN A 132 -49.64 -4.23 2.88
C GLN A 132 -50.66 -4.27 4.01
N ALA A 133 -50.22 -4.47 5.25
CA ALA A 133 -51.10 -4.45 6.41
C ALA A 133 -51.81 -3.10 6.60
N PHE A 134 -51.10 -1.99 6.35
CA PHE A 134 -51.69 -0.66 6.37
C PHE A 134 -52.79 -0.49 5.31
N MET A 135 -52.54 -0.93 4.07
CA MET A 135 -53.53 -0.87 3.00
C MET A 135 -54.75 -1.76 3.28
N GLU A 136 -54.54 -2.97 3.78
CA GLU A 136 -55.63 -3.88 4.19
C GLU A 136 -56.50 -3.26 5.30
N ALA A 137 -55.87 -2.62 6.29
CA ALA A 137 -56.59 -1.91 7.34
C ALA A 137 -57.41 -0.72 6.81
N GLN A 138 -56.88 0.03 5.83
CA GLN A 138 -57.63 1.12 5.19
C GLN A 138 -58.81 0.62 4.35
N LEU A 139 -58.64 -0.51 3.65
CA LEU A 139 -59.74 -1.14 2.90
C LEU A 139 -60.85 -1.64 3.85
N LEU A 140 -60.48 -2.32 4.94
CA LEU A 140 -61.43 -2.76 5.97
C LEU A 140 -62.21 -1.57 6.57
N SER A 141 -61.51 -0.48 6.90
CA SER A 141 -62.16 0.74 7.40
C SER A 141 -63.13 1.36 6.40
N LEU A 142 -62.82 1.29 5.11
CA LEU A 142 -63.67 1.81 4.05
C LEU A 142 -64.92 0.93 3.86
N ASP A 143 -64.74 -0.39 3.84
CA ASP A 143 -65.84 -1.37 3.78
C ASP A 143 -66.78 -1.23 4.99
N GLU A 144 -66.23 -1.02 6.19
CA GLU A 144 -67.01 -0.77 7.40
C GLU A 144 -67.79 0.56 7.31
N PHE A 145 -67.16 1.61 6.79
CA PHE A 145 -67.82 2.90 6.56
C PHE A 145 -69.01 2.79 5.58
N TYR A 146 -68.83 2.10 4.44
CA TYR A 146 -69.92 1.89 3.48
C TYR A 146 -71.01 0.95 4.02
N SER A 147 -70.64 -0.10 4.76
CA SER A 147 -71.62 -0.98 5.43
C SER A 147 -72.47 -0.23 6.44
N GLN A 148 -71.90 0.74 7.17
CA GLN A 148 -72.65 1.61 8.07
C GLN A 148 -73.61 2.56 7.33
N ILE A 149 -73.21 3.08 6.16
CA ILE A 149 -74.08 3.88 5.30
C ILE A 149 -75.24 3.04 4.76
N GLU A 150 -74.97 1.84 4.25
CA GLU A 150 -76.01 0.93 3.76
C GLU A 150 -76.98 0.52 4.88
N ALA A 151 -76.47 0.24 6.08
CA ALA A 151 -77.30 -0.03 7.26
C ALA A 151 -78.10 1.21 7.73
N GLY A 152 -77.59 2.42 7.50
CA GLY A 152 -78.31 3.68 7.71
C GLY A 152 -79.47 3.87 6.72
N CYS A 153 -79.24 3.65 5.43
CA CYS A 153 -80.27 3.70 4.39
C CYS A 153 -81.33 2.59 4.55
N ALA A 154 -80.95 1.42 5.09
CA ALA A 154 -81.88 0.34 5.44
C ALA A 154 -82.78 0.67 6.66
N LYS A 155 -82.39 1.63 7.50
CA LYS A 155 -83.24 2.14 8.59
C LYS A 155 -84.19 3.23 8.09
N GLU A 156 -83.72 4.13 7.25
CA GLU A 156 -84.58 5.17 6.63
C GLU A 156 -85.70 4.56 5.76
N THR A 157 -85.47 3.42 5.12
CA THR A 157 -86.50 2.71 4.33
C THR A 157 -87.51 1.95 5.20
N LYS A 158 -87.10 1.40 6.35
CA LYS A 158 -88.03 0.78 7.32
C LYS A 158 -88.86 1.83 8.07
N ASP A 159 -88.28 2.97 8.40
CA ASP A 159 -89.00 4.07 9.02
C ASP A 159 -90.01 4.70 8.03
N ALA A 160 -89.73 4.69 6.72
CA ALA A 160 -90.68 5.14 5.70
C ALA A 160 -91.85 4.15 5.45
N GLU A 161 -91.61 2.83 5.50
CA GLU A 161 -92.68 1.82 5.39
C GLU A 161 -93.56 1.78 6.66
N GLU A 162 -92.99 1.95 7.85
CA GLU A 162 -93.75 1.94 9.11
C GLU A 162 -94.58 3.24 9.30
N VAL A 163 -94.16 4.37 8.73
CA VAL A 163 -94.95 5.61 8.68
C VAL A 163 -96.12 5.49 7.68
N SER A 164 -95.93 4.80 6.54
CA SER A 164 -97.00 4.58 5.56
C SER A 164 -98.10 3.64 6.06
N GLU A 165 -97.78 2.63 6.88
CA GLU A 165 -98.78 1.77 7.51
C GLU A 165 -99.52 2.47 8.66
N LYS A 166 -98.84 3.34 9.42
CA LYS A 166 -99.45 4.11 10.52
C LYS A 166 -100.41 5.22 10.05
N GLU A 167 -100.19 5.80 8.86
CA GLU A 167 -101.13 6.77 8.27
C GLU A 167 -102.42 6.09 7.77
N LYS A 168 -102.35 4.91 7.15
CA LYS A 168 -103.55 4.18 6.72
C LYS A 168 -104.44 3.71 7.89
N THR A 169 -103.86 3.46 9.07
CA THR A 169 -104.63 3.07 10.26
C THR A 169 -105.33 4.25 10.94
N LYS A 170 -104.82 5.49 10.79
CA LYS A 170 -105.46 6.67 11.37
C LYS A 170 -106.73 7.10 10.63
N ASP A 171 -106.76 6.93 9.31
CA ASP A 171 -107.94 7.27 8.51
C ASP A 171 -109.13 6.31 8.72
N ILE A 172 -108.90 5.14 9.34
CA ILE A 172 -109.96 4.14 9.63
C ILE A 172 -110.58 4.37 11.02
N GLU A 173 -109.82 4.85 12.01
CA GLU A 173 -110.32 5.09 13.37
C GLU A 173 -111.12 6.41 13.53
N GLU A 174 -111.05 7.33 12.56
CA GLU A 174 -111.81 8.59 12.60
C GLU A 174 -113.23 8.47 11.99
N ILE A 175 -113.58 7.32 11.39
CA ILE A 175 -114.91 7.08 10.80
C ILE A 175 -115.85 6.32 11.77
N GLU A 176 -115.35 5.55 12.75
CA GLU A 176 -116.19 4.78 13.69
C GLU A 176 -116.63 5.54 14.96
N ASN A 177 -116.19 6.80 15.18
CA ASN A 177 -116.54 7.57 16.38
C ASN A 177 -117.73 8.55 16.20
N ILE A 178 -118.57 8.38 15.16
CA ILE A 178 -119.80 9.17 14.95
C ILE A 178 -121.10 8.38 15.23
N GLU A 179 -121.05 7.05 15.35
CA GLU A 179 -122.24 6.24 15.64
C GLU A 179 -122.03 5.39 16.90
N GLU A 180 -122.39 5.95 18.06
CA GLU A 180 -122.95 5.27 19.26
C GLU A 180 -122.51 5.95 20.57
N SER A 181 -123.26 6.97 20.99
CA SER A 181 -123.83 7.03 22.35
C SER A 181 -124.67 8.30 22.51
N ASN A 182 -125.77 8.35 21.76
CA ASN A 182 -126.94 9.09 22.17
C ASN A 182 -127.98 8.08 22.67
N GLN A 183 -128.32 8.22 23.96
CA GLN A 183 -129.52 7.73 24.67
C GLN A 183 -129.62 6.23 25.01
N VAL A 184 -129.90 5.92 26.28
CA VAL A 184 -131.19 5.29 26.67
C VAL A 184 -131.63 5.81 28.05
N GLU A 185 -132.94 6.02 28.12
CA GLU A 185 -133.79 6.64 29.15
C GLU A 185 -133.95 5.84 30.47
N ASP A 186 -134.17 6.62 31.53
CA ASP A 186 -135.24 6.53 32.55
C ASP A 186 -135.63 5.17 33.18
N SER A 187 -135.56 5.12 34.52
CA SER A 187 -136.47 4.28 35.32
C SER A 187 -136.59 4.83 36.74
N SER A 188 -137.79 5.32 37.07
CA SER A 188 -138.27 5.53 38.44
C SER A 188 -138.77 4.22 39.04
N ASP A 189 -138.57 4.03 40.36
CA ASP A 189 -139.60 3.69 41.38
C ASP A 189 -138.95 3.12 42.68
N ILE A 190 -139.10 3.79 43.85
CA ILE A 190 -139.97 3.45 45.04
C ILE A 190 -139.28 2.42 46.00
N GLU A 191 -139.18 2.49 47.34
CA GLU A 191 -139.70 3.28 48.49
C GLU A 191 -138.83 2.96 49.75
N ALA A 192 -138.64 3.93 50.66
CA ALA A 192 -138.63 3.81 52.14
C ALA A 192 -138.22 5.15 52.80
#